data_AF-A0A7C1ME88-F1
#
_entry.id   AF-A0A7C1ME88-F1
#
_cell.length_a   1.000
_cell.length_b   1.000
_cell.length_c   1.000
_cell.angle_alpha   90.00
_cell.angle_beta   90.00
_cell.angle_gamma   90.00
#
_symmetry.space_group_name_H-M   'P 1'
#
loop_
_entity.id
_entity.type
_entity.pdbx_description
1 polymer ?
#
loop_
_entity_poly.entity_id
_entity_poly.type
_entity_poly.pdbx_seq_one_letter_code
_entity_poly.pdbx_strand_id
1 'polypeptide(L)'
;MNKALIIAGIVIIASSACTKEDNLLTVENKYIIDHTAINISDIPDYWIEKAKEKLHIAYGHTSHGSQITTGMTGLVTFLGSEYAWNNGGADGALDLHDYAMSGDLGSPNFTGWELETRDYLASNEDVNVIIWSWCGQVSYAAEENIDTYLGLMSGLEEDFPGVIFVYMTGHLDGTGLTGNLHLRNEQIRNYCKTNNKFLYDFADIESWDPDGNYYLDKAANDGCYYDSNNDGTRDSNWAVDWQNAHTEGVDWYTCTAAHTQPLNANMKAYAAWHLWARIAGWS
;
A
#
# COMPACT_ATOMS: atom_id res chain seq x y z
N MET A 1 86.07 -0.60 -18.69
CA MET A 1 84.65 -1.02 -18.82
C MET A 1 84.19 -1.52 -17.47
N ASN A 2 83.46 -0.70 -16.71
CA ASN A 2 82.56 -1.15 -15.65
C ASN A 2 81.52 -0.05 -15.43
N LYS A 3 80.26 -0.44 -15.62
CA LYS A 3 79.08 0.42 -15.70
C LYS A 3 78.70 0.91 -14.30
N ALA A 4 78.55 2.23 -14.14
CA ALA A 4 77.85 2.80 -13.00
C ALA A 4 76.35 2.60 -13.20
N LEU A 5 75.73 1.84 -12.30
CA LEU A 5 74.28 1.61 -12.25
C LEU A 5 73.66 2.72 -11.40
N ILE A 6 72.88 3.60 -12.02
CA ILE A 6 72.06 4.60 -11.34
C ILE A 6 70.76 3.90 -10.91
N ILE A 7 70.54 3.77 -9.60
CA ILE A 7 69.28 3.31 -9.03
C ILE A 7 68.35 4.52 -8.97
N ALA A 8 67.38 4.57 -9.88
CA ALA A 8 66.26 5.52 -9.82
C ALA A 8 65.23 4.98 -8.82
N GLY A 9 65.02 5.71 -7.72
CA GLY A 9 63.95 5.41 -6.76
C GLY A 9 62.58 5.67 -7.37
N ILE A 10 61.77 4.63 -7.47
CA ILE A 10 60.35 4.73 -7.83
C ILE A 10 59.59 5.21 -6.59
N VAL A 11 59.09 6.44 -6.64
CA VAL A 11 58.11 6.94 -5.67
C VAL A 11 56.74 6.43 -6.11
N ILE A 12 56.22 5.41 -5.42
CA ILE A 12 54.85 4.94 -5.59
C ILE A 12 53.94 5.91 -4.83
N ILE A 13 53.28 6.81 -5.56
CA ILE A 13 52.18 7.61 -5.01
C ILE A 13 50.96 6.68 -5.00
N ALA A 14 50.65 6.12 -3.83
CA ALA A 14 49.40 5.42 -3.61
C ALA A 14 48.25 6.44 -3.56
N SER A 15 47.61 6.70 -4.70
CA SER A 15 46.31 7.36 -4.72
C SER A 15 45.30 6.38 -4.12
N SER A 16 44.90 6.62 -2.88
CA SER A 16 43.74 5.95 -2.29
C SER A 16 42.51 6.38 -3.08
N ALA A 17 42.11 5.55 -4.04
CA ALA A 17 40.79 5.62 -4.62
C ALA A 17 39.80 5.31 -3.49
N CYS A 18 39.15 6.33 -2.98
CA CYS A 18 38.02 6.19 -2.07
C CYS A 18 36.90 5.54 -2.89
N THR A 19 36.85 4.21 -2.86
CA THR A 19 35.68 3.48 -3.34
C THR A 19 34.55 3.83 -2.39
N LYS A 20 33.67 4.72 -2.85
CA LYS A 20 32.36 4.92 -2.26
C LYS A 20 31.61 3.61 -2.44
N GLU A 21 31.74 2.72 -1.47
CA GLU A 21 30.74 1.68 -1.27
C GLU A 21 29.46 2.45 -0.94
N ASP A 22 28.60 2.61 -1.94
CA ASP A 22 27.21 2.95 -1.71
C ASP A 22 26.66 1.78 -0.88
N ASN A 23 26.71 1.94 0.44
CA ASN A 23 25.78 1.30 1.34
C ASN A 23 24.40 1.79 0.91
N LEU A 24 23.82 1.12 -0.08
CA LEU A 24 22.39 1.05 -0.29
C LEU A 24 21.84 0.33 0.94
N LEU A 25 21.76 1.08 2.05
CA LEU A 25 20.74 0.84 3.03
C LEU A 25 19.45 0.82 2.22
N THR A 26 18.85 -0.34 2.08
CA THR A 26 17.43 -0.44 1.79
C THR A 26 16.74 0.39 2.85
N VAL A 27 16.47 1.66 2.53
CA VAL A 27 15.57 2.48 3.30
C VAL A 27 14.26 1.75 3.13
N GLU A 28 13.91 0.88 4.08
CA GLU A 28 12.52 0.52 4.28
C GLU A 28 11.81 1.85 4.44
N ASN A 29 11.12 2.25 3.40
CA ASN A 29 10.36 3.47 3.46
C ASN A 29 9.16 3.13 4.32
N LYS A 30 9.27 3.35 5.63
CA LYS A 30 8.24 3.08 6.62
C LYS A 30 6.86 3.66 6.25
N TYR A 31 6.82 4.65 5.37
CA TYR A 31 5.58 5.25 4.89
C TYR A 31 4.89 4.44 3.80
N ILE A 32 5.57 3.49 3.16
CA ILE A 32 5.01 2.62 2.13
C ILE A 32 4.59 1.30 2.76
N ILE A 33 3.33 0.96 2.57
CA ILE A 33 2.68 -0.26 3.04
C ILE A 33 2.36 -1.10 1.82
N ASP A 34 3.16 -2.14 1.60
CA ASP A 34 3.15 -2.96 0.39
C ASP A 34 3.11 -4.46 0.76
N HIS A 35 3.43 -5.36 -0.18
CA HIS A 35 3.43 -6.81 0.09
C HIS A 35 4.37 -7.25 1.23
N THR A 36 5.33 -6.42 1.64
CA THR A 36 6.21 -6.73 2.79
C THR A 36 5.51 -6.53 4.14
N ALA A 37 4.36 -5.86 4.15
CA ALA A 37 3.59 -5.52 5.35
C ALA A 37 2.35 -6.42 5.54
N ILE A 38 2.41 -7.68 5.09
CA ILE A 38 1.26 -8.60 5.09
C ILE A 38 1.29 -9.62 6.24
N ASN A 39 2.26 -9.55 7.16
CA ASN A 39 2.28 -10.44 8.32
C ASN A 39 1.80 -9.69 9.57
N ILE A 40 0.58 -10.00 10.01
CA ILE A 40 -0.05 -9.33 11.17
C ILE A 40 0.73 -9.52 12.47
N SER A 41 1.45 -10.64 12.62
CA SER A 41 2.20 -10.96 13.83
C SER A 41 3.47 -10.11 14.03
N ASP A 42 3.87 -9.36 13.00
CA ASP A 42 5.01 -8.45 13.09
C ASP A 42 4.67 -7.18 13.89
N ILE A 43 3.38 -6.85 14.02
CA ILE A 43 2.93 -5.66 14.75
C ILE A 43 2.88 -5.99 16.24
N PRO A 44 3.67 -5.32 17.10
CA PRO A 44 3.54 -5.49 18.55
C PRO A 44 2.16 -5.03 19.03
N ASP A 45 1.54 -5.76 19.97
CA ASP A 45 0.23 -5.44 20.57
C ASP A 45 0.16 -3.98 21.07
N TYR A 46 1.28 -3.48 21.59
CA TYR A 46 1.39 -2.07 22.00
C TYR A 46 1.02 -1.08 20.89
N TRP A 47 1.40 -1.35 19.64
CA TRP A 47 1.11 -0.49 18.50
C TRP A 47 -0.30 -0.70 17.94
N ILE A 48 -0.89 -1.88 18.11
CA ILE A 48 -2.33 -2.11 17.85
C ILE A 48 -3.16 -1.24 18.81
N GLU A 49 -2.86 -1.29 20.10
CA GLU A 49 -3.56 -0.48 21.11
C GLU A 49 -3.32 1.02 20.90
N LYS A 50 -2.08 1.43 20.56
CA LYS A 50 -1.81 2.85 20.24
C LYS A 50 -2.52 3.33 18.99
N ALA A 51 -2.76 2.48 18.00
CA ALA A 51 -3.56 2.85 16.84
C ALA A 51 -5.02 3.11 17.25
N LYS A 52 -5.63 2.20 18.02
CA LYS A 52 -7.00 2.37 18.54
C LYS A 52 -7.17 3.60 19.42
N GLU A 53 -6.20 3.89 20.27
CA GLU A 53 -6.26 5.05 21.18
C GLU A 53 -6.13 6.40 20.47
N LYS A 54 -5.44 6.45 19.33
CA LYS A 54 -5.03 7.72 18.70
C LYS A 54 -5.75 8.04 17.42
N LEU A 55 -6.15 7.04 16.64
CA LEU A 55 -6.57 7.25 15.26
C LEU A 55 -8.09 7.34 15.18
N HIS A 56 -8.54 8.38 14.48
CA HIS A 56 -9.92 8.57 14.05
C HIS A 56 -9.87 8.64 12.53
N ILE A 57 -10.20 7.52 11.88
CA ILE A 57 -9.93 7.29 10.46
C ILE A 57 -11.22 7.48 9.67
N ALA A 58 -11.16 8.31 8.63
CA ALA A 58 -12.21 8.41 7.64
C ALA A 58 -11.77 7.76 6.34
N TYR A 59 -12.50 6.72 5.93
CA TYR A 59 -12.21 5.94 4.73
C TYR A 59 -13.27 6.13 3.66
N GLY A 60 -12.90 6.81 2.58
CA GLY A 60 -13.73 6.97 1.39
C GLY A 60 -13.41 5.91 0.34
N HIS A 61 -14.41 5.12 -0.07
CA HIS A 61 -14.22 4.12 -1.11
C HIS A 61 -15.54 3.66 -1.74
N THR A 62 -15.40 2.95 -2.87
CA THR A 62 -16.49 2.17 -3.47
C THR A 62 -16.13 0.68 -3.46
N SER A 63 -16.41 -0.07 -4.52
CA SER A 63 -16.41 -1.54 -4.46
C SER A 63 -15.04 -2.19 -4.24
N HIS A 64 -13.96 -1.70 -4.84
CA HIS A 64 -12.64 -2.32 -4.64
C HIS A 64 -12.07 -2.03 -3.25
N GLY A 65 -12.29 -0.83 -2.72
CA GLY A 65 -11.80 -0.47 -1.38
C GLY A 65 -12.46 -1.27 -0.25
N SER A 66 -13.70 -1.74 -0.44
CA SER A 66 -14.38 -2.56 0.59
C SER A 66 -13.68 -3.89 0.88
N GLN A 67 -12.73 -4.31 0.03
CA GLN A 67 -11.86 -5.46 0.30
C GLN A 67 -11.08 -5.30 1.60
N ILE A 68 -10.63 -4.07 1.95
CA ILE A 68 -9.87 -3.82 3.18
C ILE A 68 -10.77 -4.06 4.40
N THR A 69 -11.93 -3.40 4.47
CA THR A 69 -12.84 -3.52 5.62
C THR A 69 -13.51 -4.89 5.71
N THR A 70 -13.74 -5.55 4.57
CA THR A 70 -14.18 -6.96 4.53
C THR A 70 -13.12 -7.89 5.12
N GLY A 71 -11.86 -7.76 4.71
CA GLY A 71 -10.75 -8.52 5.26
C GLY A 71 -10.61 -8.24 6.77
N MET A 72 -10.60 -6.96 7.18
CA MET A 72 -10.51 -6.59 8.60
C MET A 72 -11.66 -7.16 9.42
N THR A 73 -12.88 -7.24 8.88
CA THR A 73 -14.02 -7.89 9.56
C THR A 73 -13.79 -9.39 9.75
N GLY A 74 -13.28 -10.08 8.71
CA GLY A 74 -12.90 -11.49 8.82
C GLY A 74 -11.77 -11.70 9.83
N LEU A 75 -10.81 -10.79 9.89
CA LEU A 75 -9.69 -10.81 10.84
C LEU A 75 -10.16 -10.85 12.30
N VAL A 76 -11.23 -10.11 12.65
CA VAL A 76 -11.82 -10.14 13.99
C VAL A 76 -12.29 -11.55 14.36
N THR A 77 -12.90 -12.25 13.41
CA THR A 77 -13.37 -13.64 13.65
C THR A 77 -12.20 -14.61 13.73
N PHE A 78 -11.16 -14.35 12.94
CA PHE A 78 -9.99 -15.21 12.80
C PHE A 78 -9.03 -15.13 13.99
N LEU A 79 -8.67 -13.92 14.44
CA LEU A 79 -7.69 -13.71 15.52
C LEU A 79 -8.28 -13.12 16.80
N GLY A 80 -9.49 -12.56 16.75
CA GLY A 80 -10.21 -12.08 17.93
C GLY A 80 -10.49 -10.58 17.94
N SER A 81 -11.16 -10.14 19.00
CA SER A 81 -11.64 -8.76 19.17
C SER A 81 -10.53 -7.72 19.32
N GLU A 82 -9.29 -8.14 19.50
CA GLU A 82 -8.14 -7.22 19.45
C GLU A 82 -8.03 -6.49 18.10
N TYR A 83 -8.51 -7.08 17.01
CA TYR A 83 -8.54 -6.42 15.70
C TYR A 83 -9.90 -5.81 15.37
N ALA A 84 -10.78 -5.65 16.37
CA ALA A 84 -12.09 -5.03 16.17
C ALA A 84 -11.95 -3.59 15.69
N TRP A 85 -12.87 -3.20 14.82
CA TRP A 85 -12.99 -1.84 14.29
C TRP A 85 -14.47 -1.49 14.16
N ASN A 86 -14.81 -0.22 14.34
CA ASN A 86 -16.14 0.33 14.07
C ASN A 86 -16.06 1.86 14.00
N ASN A 87 -17.13 2.50 13.52
CA ASN A 87 -17.28 3.94 13.61
C ASN A 87 -17.53 4.35 15.07
N GLY A 88 -16.63 5.18 15.62
CA GLY A 88 -16.63 5.70 16.97
C GLY A 88 -15.75 4.94 17.97
N GLY A 89 -15.00 3.92 17.53
CA GLY A 89 -14.07 3.16 18.39
C GLY A 89 -14.73 2.49 19.61
N ALA A 90 -16.03 2.17 19.51
CA ALA A 90 -16.80 1.59 20.60
C ALA A 90 -16.20 0.27 21.09
N ASP A 91 -16.31 0.01 22.38
CA ASP A 91 -15.77 -1.18 23.06
C ASP A 91 -14.24 -1.37 22.91
N GLY A 92 -13.50 -0.28 22.66
CA GLY A 92 -12.04 -0.32 22.49
C GLY A 92 -11.59 -0.80 21.11
N ALA A 93 -12.46 -0.70 20.11
CA ALA A 93 -12.15 -0.98 18.72
C ALA A 93 -11.36 0.18 18.07
N LEU A 94 -10.73 -0.08 16.92
CA LEU A 94 -10.18 0.97 16.06
C LEU A 94 -11.32 1.83 15.52
N ASP A 95 -11.19 3.15 15.65
CA ASP A 95 -12.15 4.09 15.10
C ASP A 95 -11.93 4.29 13.60
N LEU A 96 -12.81 3.67 12.81
CA LEU A 96 -12.79 3.74 11.35
C LEU A 96 -14.21 3.96 10.82
N HIS A 97 -14.40 5.11 10.18
CA HIS A 97 -15.63 5.52 9.53
C HIS A 97 -15.62 4.97 8.10
N ASP A 98 -16.16 3.76 7.94
CA ASP A 98 -16.33 3.09 6.64
C ASP A 98 -17.38 3.84 5.81
N TYR A 99 -17.13 4.02 4.51
CA TYR A 99 -17.92 4.90 3.64
C TYR A 99 -18.08 6.33 4.19
N ALA A 100 -17.02 6.88 4.80
CA ALA A 100 -17.03 8.23 5.39
C ALA A 100 -17.54 9.29 4.40
N MET A 101 -17.04 9.23 3.17
CA MET A 101 -17.46 10.11 2.08
C MET A 101 -18.21 9.29 1.02
N SER A 102 -19.32 9.82 0.53
CA SER A 102 -20.26 9.09 -0.34
C SER A 102 -19.82 9.00 -1.81
N GLY A 103 -18.89 9.84 -2.23
CA GLY A 103 -18.41 9.92 -3.60
C GLY A 103 -17.38 8.86 -3.95
N ASP A 104 -16.73 9.07 -5.09
CA ASP A 104 -15.74 8.17 -5.66
C ASP A 104 -14.48 8.98 -6.01
N LEU A 105 -13.30 8.42 -5.73
CA LEU A 105 -12.04 9.14 -5.88
C LEU A 105 -11.75 9.59 -7.32
N GLY A 106 -12.27 8.88 -8.34
CA GLY A 106 -12.09 9.26 -9.74
C GLY A 106 -13.36 9.73 -10.46
N SER A 107 -14.55 9.41 -9.94
CA SER A 107 -15.83 9.75 -10.57
C SER A 107 -16.57 10.88 -9.84
N PRO A 108 -17.23 11.81 -10.54
CA PRO A 108 -17.40 11.88 -12.00
C PRO A 108 -16.26 12.60 -12.75
N ASN A 109 -15.33 13.23 -12.04
CA ASN A 109 -14.45 14.25 -12.63
C ASN A 109 -13.04 14.32 -12.01
N PHE A 110 -12.62 13.33 -11.21
CA PHE A 110 -11.34 13.29 -10.48
C PHE A 110 -11.09 14.42 -9.45
N THR A 111 -12.07 15.31 -9.22
CA THR A 111 -11.91 16.47 -8.32
C THR A 111 -12.98 16.56 -7.24
N GLY A 112 -14.17 15.98 -7.45
CA GLY A 112 -15.31 16.11 -6.53
C GLY A 112 -15.02 15.60 -5.11
N TRP A 113 -14.24 14.53 -4.98
CA TRP A 113 -13.87 13.92 -3.71
C TRP A 113 -13.11 14.87 -2.76
N GLU A 114 -12.41 15.88 -3.29
CA GLU A 114 -11.68 16.86 -2.48
C GLU A 114 -12.65 17.72 -1.66
N LEU A 115 -13.72 18.22 -2.29
CA LEU A 115 -14.75 18.99 -1.61
C LEU A 115 -15.47 18.12 -0.56
N GLU A 116 -15.79 16.86 -0.90
CA GLU A 116 -16.40 15.93 0.04
C GLU A 116 -15.52 15.67 1.26
N THR A 117 -14.20 15.59 1.06
CA THR A 117 -13.23 15.45 2.15
C THR A 117 -13.26 16.66 3.08
N ARG A 118 -13.31 17.88 2.51
CA ARG A 118 -13.38 19.13 3.28
C ARG A 118 -14.68 19.24 4.08
N ASP A 119 -15.81 18.95 3.44
CA ASP A 119 -17.13 18.97 4.09
C ASP A 119 -17.21 17.94 5.22
N TYR A 120 -16.60 16.77 5.02
CA TYR A 120 -16.53 15.73 6.03
C TYR A 120 -15.69 16.14 7.24
N LEU A 121 -14.48 16.65 7.02
CA LEU A 121 -13.60 17.14 8.09
C LEU A 121 -14.22 18.31 8.85
N ALA A 122 -14.97 19.19 8.17
CA ALA A 122 -15.70 20.28 8.83
C ALA A 122 -16.82 19.79 9.76
N SER A 123 -17.32 18.56 9.56
CA SER A 123 -18.37 17.95 10.37
C SER A 123 -17.85 16.94 11.40
N ASN A 124 -16.57 16.54 11.30
CA ASN A 124 -15.92 15.53 12.13
C ASN A 124 -14.51 16.01 12.52
N GLU A 125 -14.45 17.00 13.41
CA GLU A 125 -13.20 17.70 13.76
C GLU A 125 -12.17 16.83 14.50
N ASP A 126 -12.56 15.64 14.98
CA ASP A 126 -11.72 14.67 15.66
C ASP A 126 -10.96 13.74 14.69
N VAL A 127 -11.42 13.63 13.45
CA VAL A 127 -10.77 12.82 12.40
C VAL A 127 -9.37 13.33 12.13
N ASN A 128 -8.40 12.42 12.21
CA ASN A 128 -6.98 12.73 12.05
C ASN A 128 -6.26 11.87 11.01
N VAL A 129 -6.98 10.95 10.36
CA VAL A 129 -6.48 10.21 9.20
C VAL A 129 -7.55 10.18 8.12
N ILE A 130 -7.15 10.56 6.89
CA ILE A 130 -7.97 10.43 5.68
C ILE A 130 -7.31 9.45 4.75
N ILE A 131 -8.09 8.50 4.26
CA ILE A 131 -7.68 7.58 3.21
C ILE A 131 -8.80 7.44 2.20
N TRP A 132 -8.43 7.43 0.92
CA TRP A 132 -9.34 7.13 -0.16
C TRP A 132 -8.85 5.92 -0.95
N SER A 133 -9.78 5.10 -1.42
CA SER A 133 -9.47 4.02 -2.34
C SER A 133 -10.02 4.27 -3.74
N TRP A 134 -9.18 4.01 -4.73
CA TRP A 134 -9.59 3.93 -6.12
C TRP A 134 -10.47 2.70 -6.36
N CYS A 135 -11.45 2.84 -7.25
CA CYS A 135 -12.08 1.70 -7.90
C CYS A 135 -11.34 1.44 -9.23
N GLY A 136 -12.05 1.37 -10.36
CA GLY A 136 -11.45 1.14 -11.68
C GLY A 136 -10.86 2.37 -12.39
N GLN A 137 -10.89 3.55 -11.77
CA GLN A 137 -10.61 4.81 -12.50
C GLN A 137 -9.15 4.95 -12.92
N VAL A 138 -8.22 4.36 -12.18
CA VAL A 138 -6.78 4.38 -12.53
C VAL A 138 -6.51 3.64 -13.84
N SER A 139 -7.32 2.63 -14.20
CA SER A 139 -7.13 1.88 -15.44
C SER A 139 -7.16 2.74 -16.70
N TYR A 140 -7.99 3.79 -16.70
CA TYR A 140 -8.16 4.69 -17.85
C TYR A 140 -7.78 6.14 -17.56
N ALA A 141 -7.31 6.45 -16.35
CA ALA A 141 -6.84 7.79 -16.00
C ALA A 141 -5.67 8.20 -16.90
N ALA A 142 -5.70 9.45 -17.37
CA ALA A 142 -4.55 10.08 -17.99
C ALA A 142 -3.52 10.49 -16.93
N GLU A 143 -2.32 10.89 -17.37
CA GLU A 143 -1.25 11.37 -16.47
C GLU A 143 -1.71 12.56 -15.63
N GLU A 144 -2.42 13.47 -16.30
CA GLU A 144 -2.91 14.71 -15.73
C GLU A 144 -3.99 14.46 -14.66
N ASN A 145 -4.72 13.34 -14.74
CA ASN A 145 -5.70 12.97 -13.71
C ASN A 145 -4.99 12.52 -12.42
N ILE A 146 -3.88 11.80 -12.55
CA ILE A 146 -3.07 11.43 -11.39
C ILE A 146 -2.35 12.65 -10.81
N ASP A 147 -1.81 13.54 -11.65
CA ASP A 147 -1.25 14.82 -11.17
C ASP A 147 -2.30 15.65 -10.43
N THR A 148 -3.55 15.65 -10.91
CA THR A 148 -4.67 16.30 -10.22
C THR A 148 -4.90 15.68 -8.84
N TYR A 149 -4.99 14.35 -8.73
CA TYR A 149 -5.11 13.66 -7.44
C TYR A 149 -3.98 14.03 -6.48
N LEU A 150 -2.73 13.97 -6.94
CA LEU A 150 -1.55 14.27 -6.13
C LEU A 150 -1.55 15.73 -5.65
N GLY A 151 -1.89 16.68 -6.53
CA GLY A 151 -2.00 18.09 -6.19
C GLY A 151 -3.12 18.40 -5.19
N LEU A 152 -4.28 17.77 -5.34
CA LEU A 152 -5.40 17.93 -4.40
C LEU A 152 -5.07 17.34 -3.02
N MET A 153 -4.44 16.16 -2.97
CA MET A 153 -3.95 15.59 -1.71
C MET A 153 -2.96 16.54 -1.01
N SER A 154 -2.03 17.16 -1.74
CA SER A 154 -1.11 18.16 -1.17
C SER A 154 -1.83 19.40 -0.65
N GLY A 155 -2.81 19.91 -1.39
CA GLY A 155 -3.62 21.04 -0.94
C GLY A 155 -4.38 20.73 0.35
N LEU A 156 -4.92 19.51 0.48
CA LEU A 156 -5.56 19.06 1.71
C LEU A 156 -4.57 18.95 2.88
N GLU A 157 -3.36 18.45 2.67
CA GLU A 157 -2.31 18.42 3.70
C GLU A 157 -1.91 19.83 4.17
N GLU A 158 -1.86 20.81 3.26
CA GLU A 158 -1.56 22.21 3.58
C GLU A 158 -2.69 22.85 4.41
N ASP A 159 -3.93 22.58 4.06
CA ASP A 159 -5.11 23.16 4.72
C ASP A 159 -5.43 22.49 6.07
N PHE A 160 -5.07 21.20 6.23
CA PHE A 160 -5.35 20.41 7.43
C PHE A 160 -4.07 19.78 8.01
N PRO A 161 -3.12 20.58 8.55
CA PRO A 161 -1.81 20.10 9.00
C PRO A 161 -1.84 19.15 10.21
N GLY A 162 -2.99 18.99 10.86
CA GLY A 162 -3.22 18.03 11.93
C GLY A 162 -3.75 16.67 11.46
N VAL A 163 -4.06 16.53 10.16
CA VAL A 163 -4.64 15.34 9.55
C VAL A 163 -3.59 14.66 8.66
N ILE A 164 -3.46 13.35 8.78
CA ILE A 164 -2.60 12.54 7.93
C ILE A 164 -3.40 12.06 6.72
N PHE A 165 -2.94 12.41 5.53
CA PHE A 165 -3.53 11.96 4.28
C PHE A 165 -2.75 10.77 3.71
N VAL A 166 -3.39 9.61 3.63
CA VAL A 166 -2.81 8.40 3.09
C VAL A 166 -3.12 8.31 1.60
N TYR A 167 -2.06 8.23 0.79
CA TYR A 167 -2.15 8.01 -0.63
C TYR A 167 -2.39 6.53 -0.91
N MET A 168 -3.01 6.20 -2.05
CA MET A 168 -3.26 4.81 -2.43
C MET A 168 -3.07 4.62 -3.95
N THR A 169 -2.50 3.48 -4.35
CA THR A 169 -2.49 3.05 -5.76
C THR A 169 -3.85 2.46 -6.18
N GLY A 170 -4.09 2.31 -7.48
CA GLY A 170 -5.19 1.47 -7.97
C GLY A 170 -5.01 -0.04 -7.69
N HIS A 171 -5.95 -0.85 -8.15
CA HIS A 171 -5.86 -2.32 -8.19
C HIS A 171 -5.06 -2.79 -9.42
N LEU A 172 -4.88 -4.11 -9.63
CA LEU A 172 -4.37 -4.65 -10.89
C LEU A 172 -5.47 -4.89 -11.93
N ASP A 173 -5.20 -4.63 -13.20
CA ASP A 173 -6.11 -4.97 -14.33
C ASP A 173 -5.50 -6.00 -15.30
N GLY A 174 -4.27 -6.42 -15.02
CA GLY A 174 -3.48 -7.36 -15.79
C GLY A 174 -3.09 -6.88 -17.18
N THR A 175 -2.95 -5.57 -17.36
CA THR A 175 -2.26 -4.98 -18.51
C THR A 175 -0.73 -5.00 -18.38
N GLY A 176 -0.21 -5.45 -17.23
CA GLY A 176 1.22 -5.71 -16.99
C GLY A 176 2.07 -4.44 -16.81
N LEU A 177 3.40 -4.62 -16.83
CA LEU A 177 4.40 -3.58 -16.53
C LEU A 177 4.42 -2.39 -17.52
N THR A 178 3.82 -2.52 -18.69
CA THR A 178 3.72 -1.44 -19.68
C THR A 178 2.30 -0.89 -19.81
N GLY A 179 1.36 -1.44 -19.04
CA GLY A 179 -0.04 -1.03 -19.03
C GLY A 179 -0.24 0.35 -18.40
N ASN A 180 -1.28 1.06 -18.85
CA ASN A 180 -1.58 2.41 -18.36
C ASN A 180 -1.71 2.44 -16.83
N LEU A 181 -2.49 1.53 -16.26
CA LEU A 181 -2.70 1.45 -14.83
C LEU A 181 -1.39 1.34 -14.05
N HIS A 182 -0.47 0.48 -14.49
CA HIS A 182 0.82 0.32 -13.82
C HIS A 182 1.62 1.62 -13.86
N LEU A 183 1.68 2.29 -15.02
CA LEU A 183 2.39 3.56 -15.18
C LEU A 183 1.78 4.67 -14.30
N ARG A 184 0.47 4.70 -14.12
CA ARG A 184 -0.23 5.61 -13.20
C ARG A 184 0.03 5.28 -11.73
N ASN A 185 0.10 4.00 -11.37
CA ASN A 185 0.52 3.59 -10.03
C ASN A 185 1.98 3.96 -9.74
N GLU A 186 2.89 3.81 -10.71
CA GLU A 186 4.28 4.25 -10.56
C GLU A 186 4.38 5.76 -10.36
N GLN A 187 3.53 6.56 -11.00
CA GLN A 187 3.45 8.01 -10.75
C GLN A 187 3.10 8.32 -9.29
N ILE A 188 2.10 7.63 -8.71
CA ILE A 188 1.72 7.77 -7.30
C ILE A 188 2.86 7.31 -6.38
N ARG A 189 3.44 6.14 -6.64
CA ARG A 189 4.57 5.59 -5.86
C ARG A 189 5.76 6.53 -5.83
N ASN A 190 6.14 7.06 -6.99
CA ASN A 190 7.27 7.98 -7.13
C ASN A 190 7.02 9.29 -6.38
N TYR A 191 5.81 9.84 -6.46
CA TYR A 191 5.42 11.00 -5.69
C TYR A 191 5.53 10.75 -4.18
N CYS A 192 4.99 9.62 -3.69
CA CYS A 192 5.00 9.30 -2.26
C CYS A 192 6.43 9.07 -1.73
N LYS A 193 7.26 8.34 -2.48
CA LYS A 193 8.68 8.11 -2.15
C LYS A 193 9.46 9.42 -2.11
N THR A 194 9.24 10.31 -3.09
CA THR A 194 9.96 11.60 -3.18
C THR A 194 9.57 12.55 -2.06
N ASN A 195 8.29 12.56 -1.66
CA ASN A 195 7.75 13.52 -0.70
C ASN A 195 7.51 12.92 0.69
N ASN A 196 7.99 11.70 0.96
CA ASN A 196 7.81 10.97 2.22
C ASN A 196 6.35 10.87 2.67
N LYS A 197 5.46 10.51 1.74
CA LYS A 197 4.03 10.35 2.00
C LYS A 197 3.70 8.93 2.44
N PHE A 198 2.70 8.80 3.32
CA PHE A 198 2.09 7.50 3.60
C PHE A 198 1.40 6.99 2.33
N LEU A 199 1.76 5.79 1.89
CA LEU A 199 1.19 5.10 0.75
C LEU A 199 0.70 3.73 1.19
N TYR A 200 -0.57 3.46 0.94
CA TYR A 200 -1.10 2.11 0.91
C TYR A 200 -1.01 1.57 -0.52
N ASP A 201 -0.05 0.69 -0.79
CA ASP A 201 0.25 0.19 -2.13
C ASP A 201 -0.61 -1.03 -2.49
N PHE A 202 -1.89 -0.75 -2.75
CA PHE A 202 -2.91 -1.74 -3.05
C PHE A 202 -2.53 -2.66 -4.22
N ALA A 203 -1.93 -2.10 -5.28
CA ALA A 203 -1.53 -2.86 -6.47
C ALA A 203 -0.29 -3.70 -6.20
N ASP A 204 0.63 -3.22 -5.37
CA ASP A 204 1.79 -4.03 -5.00
C ASP A 204 1.35 -5.23 -4.16
N ILE A 205 0.55 -5.07 -3.11
CA ILE A 205 0.00 -6.19 -2.31
C ILE A 205 -0.64 -7.27 -3.20
N GLU A 206 -1.37 -6.84 -4.24
CA GLU A 206 -2.06 -7.72 -5.19
C GLU A 206 -1.15 -8.38 -6.25
N SER A 207 0.10 -7.92 -6.35
CA SER A 207 1.10 -8.43 -7.30
C SER A 207 1.93 -9.60 -6.76
N TRP A 208 1.77 -9.96 -5.48
CA TRP A 208 2.55 -10.99 -4.82
C TRP A 208 1.65 -12.01 -4.13
N ASP A 209 2.11 -13.25 -3.99
CA ASP A 209 1.53 -14.20 -3.04
C ASP A 209 2.24 -14.12 -1.67
N PRO A 210 1.72 -14.79 -0.62
CA PRO A 210 2.37 -14.78 0.70
C PRO A 210 3.77 -15.40 0.74
N ASP A 211 4.16 -16.20 -0.25
CA ASP A 211 5.48 -16.84 -0.32
C ASP A 211 6.52 -15.95 -1.05
N GLY A 212 6.10 -14.77 -1.53
CA GLY A 212 6.96 -13.82 -2.24
C GLY A 212 7.13 -14.14 -3.72
N ASN A 213 6.21 -14.87 -4.34
CA ASN A 213 6.17 -15.01 -5.80
C ASN A 213 5.51 -13.78 -6.43
N TYR A 214 6.12 -13.26 -7.50
CA TYR A 214 5.62 -12.10 -8.23
C TYR A 214 4.75 -12.49 -9.43
N TYR A 215 3.72 -11.69 -9.71
CA TYR A 215 2.71 -11.99 -10.73
C TYR A 215 2.36 -10.82 -11.67
N LEU A 216 2.79 -9.59 -11.43
CA LEU A 216 2.43 -8.47 -12.32
C LEU A 216 2.98 -8.63 -13.74
N ASP A 217 4.17 -9.23 -13.87
CA ASP A 217 4.78 -9.58 -15.16
C ASP A 217 4.09 -10.75 -15.87
N LYS A 218 3.17 -11.44 -15.19
CA LYS A 218 2.32 -12.53 -15.70
C LYS A 218 0.89 -12.08 -15.96
N ALA A 219 0.71 -10.79 -16.26
CA ALA A 219 -0.58 -10.19 -16.55
C ALA A 219 -1.62 -10.40 -15.43
N ALA A 220 -1.20 -10.40 -14.15
CA ALA A 220 -2.12 -10.59 -13.03
C ALA A 220 -3.15 -9.46 -12.89
N ASN A 221 -4.38 -9.80 -12.52
CA ASN A 221 -5.45 -8.83 -12.26
C ASN A 221 -6.02 -8.90 -10.83
N ASP A 222 -6.97 -8.01 -10.54
CA ASP A 222 -7.70 -7.89 -9.28
C ASP A 222 -8.42 -9.16 -8.81
N GLY A 223 -8.81 -10.01 -9.75
CA GLY A 223 -9.34 -11.35 -9.49
C GLY A 223 -8.30 -12.40 -9.07
N CYS A 224 -7.02 -12.02 -8.91
CA CYS A 224 -5.87 -12.89 -8.67
C CYS A 224 -5.54 -13.85 -9.84
N TYR A 225 -6.14 -13.66 -11.02
CA TYR A 225 -5.85 -14.48 -12.19
C TYR A 225 -4.56 -14.03 -12.85
N TYR A 226 -3.75 -14.97 -13.35
CA TYR A 226 -2.51 -14.70 -14.07
C TYR A 226 -2.30 -15.68 -15.23
N ASP A 227 -1.42 -15.32 -16.16
CA ASP A 227 -0.99 -16.13 -17.30
C ASP A 227 0.23 -16.98 -16.89
N SER A 228 0.02 -18.28 -16.71
CA SER A 228 1.04 -19.16 -16.13
C SER A 228 2.12 -19.60 -17.11
N ASN A 229 1.86 -19.48 -18.41
CA ASN A 229 2.71 -20.00 -19.48
C ASN A 229 3.12 -18.91 -20.50
N ASN A 230 2.67 -17.67 -20.29
CA ASN A 230 2.91 -16.48 -21.10
C ASN A 230 2.34 -16.60 -22.53
N ASP A 231 1.19 -17.26 -22.70
CA ASP A 231 0.49 -17.43 -23.99
C ASP A 231 -0.53 -16.33 -24.31
N GLY A 232 -0.71 -15.38 -23.39
CA GLY A 232 -1.67 -14.28 -23.48
C GLY A 232 -3.03 -14.58 -22.84
N THR A 233 -3.20 -15.75 -22.23
CA THR A 233 -4.43 -16.17 -21.55
C THR A 233 -4.20 -16.33 -20.06
N ARG A 234 -5.03 -15.69 -19.23
CA ARG A 234 -5.02 -15.97 -17.79
C ARG A 234 -5.68 -17.31 -17.52
N ASP A 235 -4.88 -18.30 -17.15
CA ASP A 235 -5.30 -19.70 -16.99
C ASP A 235 -5.12 -20.23 -15.55
N SER A 236 -4.51 -19.44 -14.66
CA SER A 236 -4.24 -19.80 -13.27
C SER A 236 -4.64 -18.69 -12.29
N ASN A 237 -4.73 -19.01 -11.00
CA ASN A 237 -5.11 -18.06 -9.95
C ASN A 237 -4.23 -18.24 -8.70
N TRP A 238 -3.33 -17.29 -8.45
CA TRP A 238 -2.29 -17.45 -7.43
C TRP A 238 -2.86 -17.58 -6.02
N ALA A 239 -3.95 -16.90 -5.72
CA ALA A 239 -4.57 -16.93 -4.41
C ALA A 239 -5.24 -18.29 -4.16
N VAL A 240 -5.97 -18.81 -5.15
CA VAL A 240 -6.61 -20.14 -5.04
C VAL A 240 -5.56 -21.24 -4.92
N ASP A 241 -4.47 -21.16 -5.70
CA ASP A 241 -3.39 -22.13 -5.64
C ASP A 241 -2.74 -22.15 -4.25
N TRP A 242 -2.45 -20.98 -3.69
CA TRP A 242 -1.89 -20.86 -2.34
C TRP A 242 -2.88 -21.37 -1.28
N GLN A 243 -4.16 -20.98 -1.36
CA GLN A 243 -5.20 -21.45 -0.43
C GLN A 243 -5.35 -22.97 -0.42
N ASN A 244 -5.29 -23.62 -1.58
CA ASN A 244 -5.39 -25.09 -1.69
C ASN A 244 -4.17 -25.82 -1.10
N ALA A 245 -3.02 -25.16 -1.03
CA ALA A 245 -1.80 -25.70 -0.43
C ALA A 245 -1.70 -25.45 1.08
N HIS A 246 -2.61 -24.65 1.66
CA HIS A 246 -2.59 -24.19 3.05
C HIS A 246 -3.90 -24.49 3.79
N THR A 247 -3.90 -24.33 5.11
CA THR A 247 -5.03 -24.70 5.98
C THR A 247 -5.88 -23.47 6.31
N GLU A 248 -7.14 -23.47 5.85
CA GLU A 248 -8.13 -22.47 6.27
C GLU A 248 -8.35 -22.51 7.79
N GLY A 249 -8.44 -21.35 8.42
CA GLY A 249 -8.53 -21.19 9.87
C GLY A 249 -7.20 -21.33 10.60
N VAL A 250 -6.09 -21.48 9.88
CA VAL A 250 -4.73 -21.44 10.45
C VAL A 250 -3.85 -20.46 9.68
N ASP A 251 -3.75 -20.63 8.36
CA ASP A 251 -2.86 -19.84 7.51
C ASP A 251 -3.61 -18.66 6.85
N TRP A 252 -4.91 -18.84 6.64
CA TRP A 252 -5.81 -17.83 6.04
C TRP A 252 -7.25 -18.05 6.50
N TYR A 253 -8.12 -17.06 6.31
CA TYR A 253 -9.55 -17.16 6.61
C TYR A 253 -10.41 -16.76 5.40
N THR A 254 -11.61 -17.31 5.34
CA THR A 254 -12.59 -16.93 4.31
C THR A 254 -13.26 -15.60 4.62
N CYS A 255 -13.48 -14.79 3.59
CA CYS A 255 -14.28 -13.58 3.60
C CYS A 255 -14.83 -13.31 2.20
N THR A 256 -15.97 -12.62 2.07
CA THR A 256 -16.59 -12.32 0.77
C THR A 256 -16.17 -10.94 0.28
N ALA A 257 -14.96 -10.84 -0.27
CA ALA A 257 -14.40 -9.60 -0.78
C ALA A 257 -14.79 -9.33 -2.24
N ALA A 258 -15.09 -8.09 -2.58
CA ALA A 258 -15.48 -7.72 -3.93
C ALA A 258 -14.34 -7.92 -4.93
N HIS A 259 -14.64 -8.48 -6.10
CA HIS A 259 -13.72 -8.63 -7.26
C HIS A 259 -12.48 -9.51 -7.05
N THR A 260 -12.24 -10.06 -5.86
CA THR A 260 -10.98 -10.73 -5.52
C THR A 260 -11.18 -12.02 -4.71
N GLN A 261 -10.09 -12.75 -4.47
CA GLN A 261 -10.10 -13.95 -3.62
C GLN A 261 -9.93 -13.59 -2.14
N PRO A 262 -10.45 -14.42 -1.21
CA PRO A 262 -10.35 -14.16 0.23
C PRO A 262 -8.93 -13.88 0.71
N LEU A 263 -7.94 -14.65 0.26
CA LEU A 263 -6.54 -14.49 0.67
C LEU A 263 -5.99 -13.08 0.40
N ASN A 264 -6.30 -12.50 -0.76
CA ASN A 264 -5.85 -11.15 -1.12
C ASN A 264 -6.47 -10.08 -0.21
N ALA A 265 -7.74 -10.26 0.18
CA ALA A 265 -8.37 -9.39 1.18
C ALA A 265 -7.77 -9.56 2.58
N ASN A 266 -7.35 -10.77 2.96
CA ASN A 266 -6.64 -11.00 4.22
C ASN A 266 -5.31 -10.24 4.24
N MET A 267 -4.51 -10.34 3.16
CA MET A 267 -3.25 -9.61 3.02
C MET A 267 -3.46 -8.10 3.12
N LYS A 268 -4.52 -7.58 2.48
CA LYS A 268 -4.91 -6.16 2.58
C LYS A 268 -5.32 -5.76 4.00
N ALA A 269 -6.03 -6.62 4.73
CA ALA A 269 -6.36 -6.36 6.13
C ALA A 269 -5.11 -6.29 7.01
N TYR A 270 -4.15 -7.19 6.80
CA TYR A 270 -2.88 -7.20 7.53
C TYR A 270 -2.07 -5.93 7.24
N ALA A 271 -1.95 -5.57 5.96
CA ALA A 271 -1.32 -4.33 5.53
C ALA A 271 -2.00 -3.09 6.13
N ALA A 272 -3.33 -3.05 6.22
CA ALA A 272 -4.03 -1.94 6.83
C ALA A 272 -3.66 -1.77 8.32
N TRP A 273 -3.55 -2.86 9.08
CA TRP A 273 -3.07 -2.78 10.46
C TRP A 273 -1.62 -2.32 10.57
N HIS A 274 -0.74 -2.72 9.64
CA HIS A 274 0.62 -2.17 9.55
C HIS A 274 0.60 -0.66 9.31
N LEU A 275 -0.26 -0.17 8.40
CA LEU A 275 -0.46 1.27 8.16
C LEU A 275 -0.86 1.99 9.46
N TRP A 276 -1.88 1.49 10.14
CA TRP A 276 -2.39 2.10 11.39
C TRP A 276 -1.33 2.14 12.48
N ALA A 277 -0.60 1.04 12.68
CA ALA A 277 0.48 0.98 13.65
C ALA A 277 1.61 1.97 13.33
N ARG A 278 2.00 2.10 12.06
CA ARG A 278 3.05 3.05 11.63
C ARG A 278 2.61 4.51 11.76
N ILE A 279 1.35 4.82 11.45
CA ILE A 279 0.77 6.15 11.72
C ILE A 279 0.74 6.44 13.22
N ALA A 280 0.44 5.44 14.05
CA ALA A 280 0.42 5.58 15.51
C ALA A 280 1.81 5.80 16.13
N GLY A 281 2.88 5.49 15.39
CA GLY A 281 4.28 5.79 15.73
C GLY A 281 5.25 4.61 15.61
N TRP A 282 4.80 3.44 15.15
CA TRP A 282 5.70 2.30 14.92
C TRP A 282 6.69 2.59 13.80
N SER A 283 7.96 2.19 13.96
CA SER A 283 9.06 2.41 13.01
C SER A 283 10.06 1.27 13.10
#